data_AF-A0A924FMQ8-F1
#
_entry.id   AF-A0A924FMQ8-F1
#
_cell.length_a   1.000
_cell.length_b   1.000
_cell.length_c   1.000
_cell.angle_alpha   90.00
_cell.angle_beta   90.00
_cell.angle_gamma   90.00
#
_symmetry.space_group_name_H-M   'P 1'
#
loop_
_entity.id
_entity.type
_entity.pdbx_description
1 polymer ?
#
loop_
_entity_poly.entity_id
_entity_poly.type
_entity_poly.pdbx_seq_one_letter_code
_entity_poly.pdbx_strand_id
1 'polypeptide(L)' 'MTQSWARFQHDGTIRFGLLDGEQIRVYTGDMFADPKATNISMKLADVKLLAPT' A
#
# COMPACT_ATOMS: atom_id res chain seq x y z
N MET A 1 -16.39 5.71 3.40
CA MET A 1 -14.92 5.66 3.41
C MET A 1 -14.52 4.57 2.44
N THR A 2 -13.81 4.91 1.37
CA THR A 2 -13.49 3.96 0.29
C THR A 2 -12.07 3.47 0.51
N GLN A 3 -11.92 2.17 0.76
CA GLN A 3 -10.62 1.52 0.82
C GLN A 3 -10.26 1.02 -0.57
N SER A 4 -9.08 1.37 -1.06
CA SER A 4 -8.59 0.91 -2.35
C SER A 4 -7.21 0.28 -2.21
N TRP A 5 -6.97 -0.77 -2.98
CA TRP A 5 -5.66 -1.36 -3.06
C TRP A 5 -4.75 -0.49 -3.94
N ALA A 6 -3.58 -0.16 -3.42
CA ALA A 6 -2.62 0.68 -4.10
C ALA A 6 -1.22 0.08 -4.05
N ARG A 7 -0.50 0.16 -5.18
CA ARG A 7 0.94 -0.08 -5.24
C ARG A 7 1.65 1.25 -5.04
N PHE A 8 2.70 1.23 -4.23
CA PHE A 8 3.48 2.42 -3.92
C PHE A 8 4.95 2.08 -3.78
N GLN A 9 5.80 3.07 -4.01
CA GLN A 9 7.23 2.98 -3.76
C GLN A 9 7.58 3.76 -2.50
N HIS A 10 8.34 3.12 -1.62
CA HIS A 10 8.88 3.72 -0.41
C HIS A 10 10.33 3.25 -0.23
N ASP A 11 11.25 4.21 -0.04
CA ASP A 11 12.69 3.96 0.04
C ASP A 11 13.25 3.05 -1.07
N GLY A 12 12.84 3.32 -2.32
CA GLY A 12 13.28 2.53 -3.49
C GLY A 12 12.65 1.14 -3.59
N THR A 13 11.85 0.71 -2.61
CA THR A 13 11.18 -0.59 -2.61
C THR A 13 9.73 -0.45 -3.06
N ILE A 14 9.30 -1.26 -4.03
CA ILE A 14 7.90 -1.36 -4.42
C ILE A 14 7.16 -2.24 -3.41
N ARG A 15 6.08 -1.71 -2.87
CA ARG A 15 5.19 -2.37 -1.93
C ARG A 15 3.76 -2.18 -2.39
N PHE A 16 2.85 -2.90 -1.75
CA PHE A 16 1.42 -2.71 -1.93
C PHE A 16 0.74 -2.62 -0.58
N GLY A 17 -0.42 -2.00 -0.57
CA GLY A 17 -1.16 -1.78 0.66
C GLY A 17 -2.57 -1.30 0.40
N LEU A 18 -3.31 -1.18 1.48
CA LEU A 18 -4.66 -0.68 1.50
C LEU A 18 -4.63 0.81 1.81
N LEU A 19 -5.06 1.63 0.85
CA LEU A 19 -5.22 3.06 1.01
C LEU A 19 -6.58 3.34 1.67
N ASP A 20 -6.54 3.98 2.83
CA ASP A 20 -7.68 4.47 3.59
C ASP A 20 -7.46 5.97 3.86
N GLY A 21 -8.11 6.81 3.04
CA GLY A 21 -7.94 8.25 3.08
C GLY A 21 -6.49 8.68 2.78
N GLU A 22 -5.79 9.18 3.81
CA GLU A 22 -4.40 9.65 3.73
C GLU A 22 -3.39 8.66 4.30
N GLN A 23 -3.83 7.45 4.64
CA GLN A 23 -2.99 6.42 5.22
C GLN A 23 -2.99 5.16 4.36
N ILE A 24 -1.82 4.53 4.25
CA ILE A 24 -1.64 3.26 3.58
C ILE A 24 -1.21 2.23 4.61
N ARG A 25 -2.02 1.19 4.78
CA ARG A 25 -1.64 0.02 5.56
C ARG A 25 -0.87 -0.92 4.67
N VAL A 26 0.37 -1.25 5.03
CA VAL A 26 1.25 -2.05 4.18
C VAL A 26 0.90 -3.53 4.31
N TYR A 27 0.81 -4.20 3.16
CA TYR A 27 0.59 -5.64 3.10
C TYR A 27 1.80 -6.35 2.49
N THR A 28 1.93 -7.62 2.80
CA THR A 28 2.96 -8.53 2.30
C THR A 28 2.32 -9.80 1.76
N GLY A 29 3.09 -10.61 1.02
CA GLY A 29 2.56 -11.78 0.34
C GLY A 29 2.04 -11.43 -1.05
N ASP A 30 0.97 -12.09 -1.46
CA ASP A 30 0.34 -11.86 -2.76
C ASP A 30 -0.88 -10.95 -2.62
N MET A 31 -0.91 -9.87 -3.40
CA MET A 31 -1.96 -8.85 -3.35
C MET A 31 -3.36 -9.38 -3.67
N PHE A 32 -3.47 -10.44 -4.48
CA PHE A 32 -4.72 -11.00 -4.98
C PHE A 32 -5.07 -12.35 -4.37
N ALA A 33 -4.09 -13.10 -3.87
CA ALA A 33 -4.30 -14.44 -3.30
C ALA A 33 -4.35 -14.45 -1.76
N ASP A 34 -3.29 -14.03 -1.09
CA ASP A 34 -3.16 -14.08 0.39
C ASP A 34 -2.45 -12.81 0.90
N PRO A 35 -3.13 -11.65 0.87
CA PRO A 35 -2.53 -10.42 1.32
C PRO A 35 -2.48 -10.40 2.85
N LYS A 36 -1.27 -10.37 3.41
CA LYS A 36 -1.05 -10.33 4.86
C LYS A 36 -0.80 -8.91 5.34
N ALA A 37 -1.72 -8.43 6.17
CA ALA A 37 -1.57 -7.14 6.83
C ALA A 37 -0.32 -7.15 7.70
N THR A 38 0.50 -6.11 7.57
CA THR A 38 1.60 -5.85 8.49
C THR A 38 1.16 -4.85 9.56
N ASN A 39 1.96 -4.71 10.61
CA ASN A 39 1.80 -3.63 11.59
C ASN A 39 2.37 -2.29 11.11
N ILE A 40 2.69 -2.17 9.82
CA ILE A 40 3.26 -0.96 9.23
C ILE A 40 2.13 -0.17 8.56
N SER A 41 2.00 1.09 8.98
CA SER A 41 1.16 2.09 8.31
C SER A 41 2.02 3.27 7.92
N MET A 42 1.82 3.78 6.71
CA MET A 42 2.54 4.91 6.15
C MET A 42 1.56 6.01 5.77
N LYS A 43 1.98 7.28 5.84
CA LYS A 43 1.17 8.35 5.27
C LYS A 43 1.30 8.32 3.76
N LEU A 44 0.21 8.62 3.06
CA LEU A 44 0.20 8.75 1.61
C LEU A 44 1.23 9.78 1.11
N ALA A 45 1.47 10.84 1.88
CA ALA A 45 2.46 11.87 1.58
C ALA A 45 3.92 11.38 1.63
N ASP A 46 4.20 10.29 2.34
CA ASP A 46 5.56 9.74 2.53
C ASP A 46 5.89 8.64 1.50
N VAL A 47 4.97 8.35 0.58
CA VAL A 47 5.13 7.30 -0.43
C VAL A 47 4.78 7.82 -1.82
N LYS A 48 5.36 7.19 -2.84
CA LYS A 48 5.02 7.48 -4.22
C LYS A 48 4.03 6.44 -4.74
N LEU A 49 2.77 6.82 -4.94
CA LEU A 49 1.80 5.95 -5.62
C LEU A 49 2.27 5.62 -7.03
N LEU A 50 2.16 4.35 -7.41
CA LEU A 50 2.48 3.88 -8.75
C LEU A 50 1.17 3.71 -9.52
N ALA A 51 1.17 4.17 -10.78
CA ALA A 51 0.03 3.96 -11.67
C ALA A 51 -0.14 2.45 -11.96
N PRO A 52 -1.39 1.96 -12.08
CA PRO A 52 -1.63 0.61 -12.56
C PRO A 52 -1.18 0.50 -14.03
N THR A 53 -0.33 -0.50 -14.32
CA THR A 53 0.07 -0.89 -15.68
C THR A 53 -0.64 -2.16 -16.09
#